data_AF-A0A2E2PKL0-F1
#
_entry.id   AF-A0A2E2PKL0-F1
#
_cell.length_a   1.000
_cell.length_b   1.000
_cell.length_c   1.000
_cell.angle_alpha   90.00
_cell.angle_beta   90.00
_cell.angle_gamma   90.00
#
_symmetry.space_group_name_H-M   'P 1'
#
loop_
_entity.id
_entity.type
_entity.pdbx_description
1 polymer ?
#
loop_
_entity_poly.entity_id
_entity_poly.type
_entity_poly.pdbx_seq_one_letter_code
_entity_poly.pdbx_strand_id
1 'polypeptide(L)'
;MRDKIVLAVPKGRILKDLVPILKRSGIELENEFYDENSRKLYFNTNIDNFVVIRVRSFDVATFVAFGAAQIGVAGDDVLTEFNYNEIYSILDLGIG
;
A
#
# COMPACT_ATOMS: atom_id res chain seq x y z
N MET A 1 -5.60 -23.00 -4.15
CA MET A 1 -4.94 -21.74 -4.54
C MET A 1 -4.89 -20.88 -3.29
N ARG A 2 -3.76 -20.24 -2.97
CA ARG A 2 -3.76 -19.17 -1.95
C ARG A 2 -4.23 -17.90 -2.65
N ASP A 3 -5.16 -17.18 -2.04
CA ASP A 3 -5.62 -15.90 -2.59
C ASP A 3 -4.49 -14.89 -2.53
N LYS A 4 -4.35 -14.12 -3.61
CA LYS A 4 -3.32 -13.08 -3.75
C LYS A 4 -3.69 -11.90 -2.87
N ILE A 5 -2.77 -11.47 -2.01
CA ILE A 5 -2.92 -10.28 -1.17
C ILE A 5 -2.22 -9.12 -1.88
N VAL A 6 -2.98 -8.06 -2.14
CA VAL A 6 -2.48 -6.80 -2.71
C VAL A 6 -2.45 -5.74 -1.62
N LEU A 7 -1.28 -5.13 -1.42
CA LEU A 7 -1.08 -3.97 -0.55
C LEU A 7 -1.06 -2.69 -1.38
N ALA A 8 -2.05 -1.82 -1.21
CA ALA A 8 -2.06 -0.49 -1.82
C ALA A 8 -1.23 0.51 -1.00
N VAL A 9 -0.26 1.14 -1.65
CA VAL A 9 0.59 2.17 -1.04
C VAL A 9 0.50 3.48 -1.81
N PRO A 10 0.51 4.64 -1.12
CA PRO A 10 0.43 5.94 -1.75
C PRO A 10 1.81 6.31 -2.28
N LYS A 11 1.88 7.18 -3.29
CA LYS A 11 3.14 7.84 -3.67
C LYS A 11 3.49 8.96 -2.69
N GLY A 12 4.75 9.41 -2.70
CA GLY A 12 5.19 10.60 -1.98
C GLY A 12 5.78 10.32 -0.60
N ARG A 13 5.49 11.18 0.39
CA ARG A 13 6.15 11.18 1.70
C ARG A 13 5.91 9.90 2.50
N ILE A 14 4.66 9.47 2.63
CA ILE A 14 4.28 8.24 3.33
C ILE A 14 5.07 7.05 2.79
N LEU A 15 5.30 6.97 1.48
CA LEU A 15 6.05 5.86 0.88
C LEU A 15 7.50 5.80 1.37
N LYS A 16 8.16 6.95 1.50
CA LYS A 16 9.56 7.03 1.94
C LYS A 16 9.72 6.50 3.36
N ASP A 17 8.73 6.78 4.22
CA ASP A 17 8.72 6.33 5.62
C ASP A 17 8.23 4.88 5.76
N LEU A 18 7.37 4.42 4.85
CA LEU A 18 6.82 3.07 4.83
C LEU A 18 7.86 2.01 4.41
N VAL A 19 8.72 2.32 3.43
CA VAL A 19 9.75 1.37 2.93
C VAL A 19 10.61 0.79 4.06
N PRO A 20 11.18 1.60 4.98
CA PRO A 20 11.89 1.08 6.15
C PRO A 20 11.06 0.14 7.04
N ILE A 21 9.75 0.40 7.22
CA ILE A 21 8.86 -0.44 8.02
C ILE A 21 8.65 -1.79 7.35
N LEU A 22 8.37 -1.80 6.03
CA LEU A 22 8.22 -3.03 5.25
C LEU A 22 9.49 -3.88 5.34
N LYS A 23 10.66 -3.25 5.18
CA LYS A 23 11.95 -3.93 5.31
C LYS A 23 12.17 -4.53 6.70
N ARG A 24 11.87 -3.79 7.77
CA ARG A 24 11.94 -4.30 9.16
C ARG A 24 10.97 -5.46 9.41
N SER A 25 9.89 -5.52 8.64
CA SER A 25 8.89 -6.60 8.70
C SER A 25 9.27 -7.81 7.82
N GLY A 26 10.45 -7.80 7.18
CA GLY A 26 10.92 -8.88 6.31
C GLY A 26 10.32 -8.87 4.90
N ILE A 27 9.63 -7.80 4.51
CA ILE A 27 9.07 -7.61 3.17
C ILE A 27 10.09 -6.87 2.32
N GLU A 28 10.58 -7.54 1.29
CA GLU A 28 11.49 -6.98 0.29
C GLU A 28 10.75 -6.76 -1.02
N LEU A 29 10.87 -5.56 -1.58
CA LEU A 29 10.23 -5.15 -2.84
C LEU A 29 11.22 -5.31 -4.00
N GLU A 30 10.72 -5.68 -5.17
CA GLU A 30 11.54 -5.73 -6.38
C GLU A 30 12.17 -4.36 -6.71
N ASN A 31 13.33 -4.37 -7.37
CA ASN A 31 14.14 -3.16 -7.59
C ASN A 31 13.39 -2.03 -8.32
N GLU A 32 12.51 -2.38 -9.26
CA GLU A 32 11.74 -1.42 -10.05
C GLU A 32 10.79 -0.56 -9.19
N PHE A 33 10.42 -1.04 -8.00
CA PHE A 33 9.60 -0.29 -7.05
C PHE A 33 10.24 1.05 -6.65
N TYR A 34 11.57 1.07 -6.54
CA TYR A 34 12.34 2.23 -6.12
C TYR A 34 12.63 3.20 -7.26
N ASP A 35 12.27 2.86 -8.50
CA ASP A 35 12.36 3.77 -9.63
C ASP A 35 11.14 4.71 -9.67
N GLU A 36 11.42 6.00 -9.46
CA GLU A 36 10.41 7.06 -9.52
C GLU A 36 9.88 7.28 -10.95
N ASN A 37 10.66 6.89 -11.97
CA ASN A 37 10.27 6.99 -13.38
C ASN A 37 9.52 5.76 -13.89
N SER A 38 9.51 4.66 -13.12
CA SER A 38 8.78 3.46 -13.53
C SER A 38 7.28 3.74 -13.62
N ARG A 39 6.71 3.38 -14.78
CA ARG A 39 5.27 3.43 -15.04
C ARG A 39 4.54 2.20 -14.48
N LYS A 40 5.28 1.22 -13.96
CA LYS A 40 4.71 0.04 -13.34
C LYS A 40 3.95 0.45 -12.07
N LEU A 41 2.82 -0.22 -11.86
CA LEU A 41 1.98 -0.01 -10.68
C LEU A 41 2.07 -1.19 -9.72
N TYR A 42 2.16 -2.41 -10.24
CA TYR A 42 2.25 -3.64 -9.45
C TYR A 42 3.69 -4.10 -9.31
N PHE A 43 4.09 -4.39 -8.08
CA PHE A 43 5.45 -4.78 -7.74
C PHE A 43 5.44 -6.06 -6.91
N ASN A 44 6.31 -7.00 -7.29
CA ASN A 44 6.45 -8.24 -6.54
C ASN A 44 7.21 -8.01 -5.23
N THR A 45 7.00 -8.93 -4.30
CA THR A 45 7.78 -9.03 -3.06
C THR A 45 8.51 -10.37 -3.00
N ASN A 46 9.35 -10.55 -1.97
CA ASN A 46 9.94 -11.84 -1.62
C ASN A 46 8.93 -12.88 -1.07
N ILE A 47 7.67 -12.49 -0.82
CA ILE A 47 6.63 -13.37 -0.24
C ILE A 47 5.68 -13.82 -1.36
N ASP A 48 5.50 -15.14 -1.49
CA ASP A 48 4.58 -15.72 -2.47
C ASP A 48 3.14 -15.22 -2.27
N ASN A 49 2.49 -14.82 -3.36
CA ASN A 49 1.13 -14.28 -3.40
C ASN A 49 0.95 -12.95 -2.67
N PHE A 50 2.03 -12.23 -2.35
CA PHE A 50 1.98 -10.88 -1.80
C PHE A 50 2.60 -9.88 -2.75
N VAL A 51 1.79 -8.91 -3.20
CA VAL A 51 2.24 -7.85 -4.12
C VAL A 51 1.87 -6.48 -3.59
N VAL A 52 2.63 -5.48 -4.02
CA VAL A 52 2.38 -4.08 -3.70
C VAL A 52 1.89 -3.35 -4.94
N ILE A 53 0.84 -2.54 -4.79
CA ILE A 53 0.40 -1.62 -5.83
C ILE A 53 0.64 -0.18 -5.38
N ARG A 54 1.36 0.60 -6.22
CA ARG A 54 1.68 2.01 -5.96
C ARG A 54 0.68 2.93 -6.65
N VAL A 55 -0.17 3.61 -5.89
CA VAL A 55 -1.26 4.47 -6.39
C VAL A 55 -1.20 5.88 -5.82
N ARG A 56 -2.13 6.76 -6.21
CA ARG A 56 -2.28 8.09 -5.56
C ARG A 56 -2.93 7.91 -4.19
N SER A 57 -2.71 8.86 -3.28
CA SER A 57 -3.14 8.73 -1.88
C SER A 57 -4.63 8.42 -1.73
N PHE A 58 -5.50 9.15 -2.43
CA PHE A 58 -6.95 8.92 -2.40
C PHE A 58 -7.39 7.61 -3.07
N ASP A 59 -6.61 7.13 -4.04
CA ASP A 59 -6.91 5.85 -4.71
C ASP A 59 -6.68 4.68 -3.74
N VAL A 60 -5.84 4.82 -2.70
CA VAL A 60 -5.64 3.75 -1.70
C VAL A 60 -6.95 3.36 -1.02
N ALA A 61 -7.70 4.32 -0.49
CA ALA A 61 -8.96 4.07 0.20
C ALA A 61 -9.97 3.39 -0.74
N THR A 62 -10.12 3.94 -1.96
CA THR A 62 -10.98 3.37 -3.00
C THR A 62 -10.61 1.92 -3.31
N PHE A 63 -9.31 1.62 -3.47
CA PHE A 63 -8.86 0.28 -3.81
C PHE A 63 -9.17 -0.74 -2.71
N VAL A 64 -9.03 -0.35 -1.45
CA VAL A 64 -9.35 -1.22 -0.31
C VAL A 64 -10.87 -1.40 -0.18
N ALA A 65 -11.65 -0.32 -0.23
CA ALA A 65 -13.10 -0.35 -0.06
C ALA A 65 -13.80 -1.24 -1.11
N PHE A 66 -13.33 -1.19 -2.36
CA PHE A 66 -13.91 -1.97 -3.46
C PHE A 66 -13.19 -3.31 -3.72
N GLY A 67 -12.23 -3.70 -2.86
CA GLY A 67 -11.57 -5.01 -2.93
C GLY A 67 -10.54 -5.18 -4.05
N ALA A 68 -10.15 -4.11 -4.74
CA ALA A 68 -9.02 -4.12 -5.67
C ALA A 68 -7.67 -4.32 -4.95
N ALA A 69 -7.61 -3.94 -3.67
CA ALA A 69 -6.55 -4.30 -2.74
C ALA A 69 -7.15 -4.87 -1.45
N GLN A 70 -6.47 -5.84 -0.83
CA GLN A 70 -6.94 -6.43 0.43
C GLN A 70 -6.54 -5.59 1.64
N ILE A 71 -5.41 -4.87 1.54
CA ILE A 71 -4.91 -3.97 2.58
C ILE A 71 -4.31 -2.71 1.93
N GLY A 72 -4.23 -1.63 2.69
CA GLY A 72 -3.67 -0.37 2.22
C GLY A 72 -3.06 0.46 3.35
N VAL A 73 -2.16 1.37 2.98
CA VAL A 73 -1.62 2.40 3.88
C VAL A 73 -2.10 3.75 3.36
N ALA A 74 -2.89 4.47 4.15
CA ALA A 74 -3.40 5.78 3.80
C ALA A 74 -3.14 6.78 4.93
N GLY A 75 -3.13 8.07 4.60
CA GLY A 75 -3.16 9.13 5.60
C GLY A 75 -4.51 9.18 6.29
N ASP A 76 -4.52 9.63 7.55
CA ASP A 76 -5.75 9.78 8.35
C ASP A 76 -6.73 10.79 7.74
N ASP A 77 -6.20 11.81 7.05
CA ASP A 77 -6.96 12.77 6.25
C ASP A 77 -7.76 12.08 5.14
N VAL A 78 -7.13 11.16 4.40
CA VAL A 78 -7.78 10.38 3.34
C VAL A 78 -8.84 9.45 3.92
N LEU A 79 -8.55 8.77 5.03
CA LEU A 79 -9.52 7.88 5.67
C LEU A 79 -10.75 8.64 6.16
N THR A 80 -10.54 9.82 6.75
CA THR A 80 -11.62 10.70 7.23
C THR A 80 -12.43 11.32 6.09
N GLU A 81 -11.79 11.72 5.00
CA GLU A 81 -12.46 12.34 3.84
C GLU A 81 -13.37 11.35 3.10
N PHE A 82 -12.87 10.15 2.81
CA PHE A 82 -13.62 9.15 2.05
C PHE A 82 -14.59 8.35 2.92
N ASN A 83 -14.23 8.10 4.19
CA ASN A 83 -15.08 7.48 5.22
C ASN A 83 -15.88 6.26 4.73
N TYR A 84 -15.23 5.34 4.01
CA TYR A 84 -15.85 4.10 3.55
C TYR A 84 -16.13 3.16 4.72
N ASN A 85 -17.36 2.66 4.84
CA ASN A 85 -17.76 1.71 5.89
C ASN A 85 -17.04 0.36 5.77
N GLU A 86 -16.54 0.05 4.57
CA GLU A 86 -15.82 -1.17 4.22
C GLU A 86 -14.38 -1.17 4.73
N ILE A 87 -13.84 0.00 5.11
CA ILE A 87 -12.46 0.14 5.58
C ILE A 87 -12.41 0.12 7.09
N TYR A 88 -11.54 -0.76 7.62
CA TYR A 88 -11.18 -0.77 9.03
C TYR A 88 -9.76 -0.23 9.22
N SER A 89 -9.62 0.88 9.95
CA SER A 89 -8.31 1.36 10.39
C SER A 89 -7.87 0.56 11.62
N ILE A 90 -6.88 -0.32 11.44
CA ILE A 90 -6.45 -1.28 12.46
C ILE A 90 -5.11 -0.93 13.12
N LEU A 91 -4.33 -0.04 12.52
CA LEU A 91 -2.98 0.27 12.96
C LEU A 91 -2.56 1.68 12.54
N ASP A 92 -2.16 2.49 13.51
CA ASP A 92 -1.39 3.71 13.27
C ASP A 92 0.10 3.35 13.14
N LEU A 93 0.68 3.71 12.00
CA LEU A 93 2.09 3.45 11.68
C LEU A 93 3.04 4.55 12.18
N GLY A 94 2.52 5.69 12.65
CA GLY A 94 3.32 6.83 13.12
C GLY A 94 4.17 7.48 12.03
N ILE A 95 3.74 7.41 10.77
CA ILE A 95 4.44 7.95 9.60
C ILE A 95 3.52 8.88 8.80
N GLY A 96 4.09 9.80 8.02
CA GLY A 96 3.32 10.76 7.22
C GLY A 96 3.81 12.19 7.29
#